data_AF-A0A2V5P4R8-F1
#
_entry.id   AF-A0A2V5P4R8-F1
#
_cell.length_a   1.000
_cell.length_b   1.000
_cell.length_c   1.000
_cell.angle_alpha   90.00
_cell.angle_beta   90.00
_cell.angle_gamma   90.00
#
_symmetry.space_group_name_H-M   'P 1'
#
loop_
_entity.id
_entity.type
_entity.pdbx_description
1 polymer ?
#
loop_
_entity_poly.entity_id
_entity_poly.type
_entity_poly.pdbx_seq_one_letter_code
_entity_poly.pdbx_strand_id
1 'polypeptide(L)'
;MPEVGAAAARLRAEVDASGWLRRHSYLVDTLAHRLAVRRHPFMQGYYDLVRSGYDGPLWETQQNRLRTFRDLVAGHGGRLSVVTFPFIHALGPDYPYRFAHDQLNRFWAELNVPHLDLLSVFKDLPPARLKVNRFDAHPNEYAHALANATMDQFLTQRMDVSARSEASGSGKNHPAASGRSGGI
;
A
#
# COMPACT_ATOMS: atom_id res chain seq x y z
N MET A 1 -24.57 -0.48 6.39
CA MET A 1 -24.03 -0.42 5.02
C MET A 1 -24.93 -1.19 4.07
N PRO A 2 -25.73 -0.52 3.22
CA PRO A 2 -26.72 -1.17 2.36
C PRO A 2 -26.12 -2.16 1.34
N GLU A 3 -24.88 -1.93 0.90
CA GLU A 3 -24.20 -2.82 -0.07
C GLU A 3 -23.83 -4.20 0.51
N VAL A 4 -23.52 -4.27 1.81
CA VAL A 4 -23.21 -5.54 2.49
C VAL A 4 -24.45 -6.43 2.59
N GLY A 5 -25.62 -5.83 2.81
CA GLY A 5 -26.90 -6.53 2.85
C GLY A 5 -27.29 -7.11 1.48
N ALA A 6 -27.09 -6.33 0.40
CA ALA A 6 -27.37 -6.77 -0.96
C ALA A 6 -26.44 -7.91 -1.42
N ALA A 7 -25.15 -7.85 -1.08
CA ALA A 7 -24.19 -8.92 -1.37
C ALA A 7 -24.52 -10.20 -0.60
N ALA A 8 -24.85 -10.09 0.69
CA ALA A 8 -25.25 -11.23 1.51
C ALA A 8 -26.55 -11.89 1.00
N ALA A 9 -27.52 -11.09 0.52
CA ALA A 9 -28.76 -11.60 -0.07
C ALA A 9 -28.52 -12.35 -1.39
N ARG A 10 -27.62 -11.85 -2.25
CA ARG A 10 -27.25 -12.53 -3.51
C ARG A 10 -26.57 -13.88 -3.27
N LEU A 11 -25.62 -13.94 -2.32
CA LEU A 11 -24.96 -15.19 -1.95
C LEU A 11 -25.96 -16.21 -1.38
N ARG A 12 -26.90 -15.74 -0.55
CA ARG A 12 -27.95 -16.60 0.02
C ARG A 12 -28.89 -17.13 -1.07
N ALA A 13 -29.30 -16.27 -2.01
CA ALA A 13 -30.11 -16.67 -3.16
C ALA A 13 -29.39 -17.68 -4.07
N GLU A 14 -28.08 -17.57 -4.29
CA GLU A 14 -27.30 -18.57 -5.03
C GLU A 14 -27.26 -19.92 -4.32
N VAL A 15 -27.12 -19.93 -2.99
CA VAL A 15 -27.18 -21.15 -2.19
C VAL A 15 -28.60 -21.74 -2.26
N ASP A 16 -29.64 -20.93 -2.11
CA ASP A 16 -31.03 -21.38 -2.17
C ASP A 16 -31.42 -21.92 -3.55
N ALA A 17 -30.86 -21.36 -4.63
CA ALA A 17 -31.04 -21.85 -6.00
C ALA A 17 -30.25 -23.13 -6.33
N SER A 18 -29.43 -23.62 -5.40
CA SER A 18 -28.58 -24.79 -5.64
C SER A 18 -29.22 -26.13 -5.25
N GLY A 19 -28.59 -27.23 -5.69
CA GLY A 19 -29.09 -28.59 -5.41
C GLY A 19 -29.21 -28.90 -3.91
N TRP A 20 -30.12 -29.83 -3.57
CA TRP A 20 -30.49 -30.17 -2.19
C TRP A 20 -29.27 -30.44 -1.29
N LEU A 21 -28.26 -31.16 -1.79
CA LEU A 21 -27.04 -31.48 -1.04
C LEU A 21 -26.21 -30.24 -0.67
N ARG A 22 -26.12 -29.25 -1.55
CA ARG A 22 -25.35 -28.03 -1.29
C ARG A 22 -26.05 -27.14 -0.25
N ARG A 23 -27.38 -27.08 -0.28
CA ARG A 23 -28.19 -26.33 0.70
C ARG A 23 -28.13 -26.87 2.12
N HIS A 24 -28.03 -28.19 2.27
CA HIS A 24 -28.16 -28.84 3.57
C HIS A 24 -26.83 -29.41 4.10
N SER A 25 -25.73 -29.21 3.40
CA SER A 25 -24.41 -29.67 3.83
C SER A 25 -23.36 -28.59 3.70
N TYR A 26 -22.91 -28.07 4.85
CA TYR A 26 -21.77 -27.14 4.93
C TYR A 26 -20.50 -27.72 4.30
N LEU A 27 -20.31 -29.04 4.37
CA LEU A 27 -19.17 -29.70 3.73
C LEU A 27 -19.25 -29.60 2.20
N VAL A 28 -20.41 -29.94 1.63
CA VAL A 28 -20.62 -29.90 0.18
C VAL A 28 -20.53 -28.46 -0.33
N ASP A 29 -21.13 -27.51 0.39
CA ASP A 29 -21.06 -26.10 0.02
C ASP A 29 -19.63 -25.54 0.09
N THR A 30 -18.86 -25.89 1.13
CA THR A 30 -17.46 -25.51 1.25
C THR A 30 -16.62 -26.08 0.10
N LEU A 31 -16.83 -27.35 -0.27
CA LEU A 31 -16.12 -27.99 -1.38
C LEU A 31 -16.49 -27.35 -2.71
N ALA A 32 -17.78 -27.06 -2.94
CA ALA A 32 -18.26 -26.38 -4.14
C ALA A 32 -17.63 -25.00 -4.30
N HIS A 33 -17.61 -24.18 -3.24
CA HIS A 33 -16.97 -22.86 -3.26
C HIS A 33 -15.46 -22.95 -3.49
N ARG A 34 -14.76 -23.91 -2.86
CA ARG A 34 -13.32 -24.11 -3.09
C ARG A 34 -13.02 -24.48 -4.54
N LEU A 35 -13.85 -25.32 -5.16
CA LEU A 35 -13.71 -25.68 -6.57
C LEU A 35 -14.04 -24.49 -7.49
N ALA A 36 -15.07 -23.71 -7.17
CA ALA A 36 -15.46 -22.53 -7.92
C ALA A 36 -14.35 -21.45 -7.90
N VAL A 37 -13.83 -21.12 -6.72
CA VAL A 37 -12.73 -20.14 -6.57
C VAL A 37 -11.47 -20.59 -7.32
N ARG A 38 -11.12 -21.89 -7.24
CA ARG A 38 -9.96 -22.43 -7.97
C ARG A 38 -10.12 -22.33 -9.50
N ARG A 39 -11.36 -22.37 -10.00
CA ARG A 39 -11.69 -22.25 -11.43
C ARG A 39 -12.02 -20.82 -11.85
N HIS A 40 -12.02 -19.86 -10.92
CA HIS A 40 -12.48 -18.51 -11.20
C HIS A 40 -11.44 -17.76 -12.06
N PRO A 41 -11.79 -17.30 -13.28
CA PRO A 41 -10.85 -16.67 -14.21
C PRO A 41 -10.13 -15.43 -13.62
N PHE A 42 -10.80 -14.68 -12.73
CA PHE A 42 -10.20 -13.53 -12.03
C PHE A 42 -8.90 -13.88 -11.30
N MET A 43 -8.81 -15.06 -10.68
CA MET A 43 -7.58 -15.46 -9.98
C MET A 43 -6.45 -15.81 -10.96
N GLN A 44 -6.78 -16.22 -12.18
CA GLN A 44 -5.80 -16.53 -13.22
C GLN A 44 -5.31 -15.25 -13.93
N GLY A 45 -6.21 -14.28 -14.16
CA GLY A 45 -5.88 -13.00 -14.79
C GLY A 45 -5.48 -11.89 -13.81
N TYR A 46 -5.37 -12.17 -12.51
CA TYR A 46 -5.04 -11.15 -11.49
C TYR A 46 -3.70 -10.46 -11.77
N TYR A 47 -2.71 -11.22 -12.23
CA TYR A 47 -1.41 -10.66 -12.61
C TYR A 47 -1.53 -9.63 -13.75
N ASP A 48 -2.24 -10.00 -14.82
CA ASP A 48 -2.43 -9.13 -15.99
C ASP A 48 -3.22 -7.87 -15.61
N LEU A 49 -4.22 -8.02 -14.73
CA LEU A 49 -4.96 -6.90 -14.17
C LEU A 49 -4.02 -5.95 -13.41
N VAL A 50 -3.20 -6.46 -12.48
CA VAL A 50 -2.24 -5.64 -11.74
C VAL A 50 -1.28 -4.95 -12.71
N ARG A 51 -0.71 -5.69 -13.67
CA ARG A 51 0.21 -5.13 -14.68
C ARG A 51 -0.45 -4.00 -15.47
N SER A 52 -1.68 -4.19 -15.94
CA SER A 52 -2.41 -3.18 -16.71
C SER A 52 -2.62 -1.86 -15.95
N GLY A 53 -2.61 -1.89 -14.61
CA GLY A 53 -2.71 -0.70 -13.77
C GLY A 53 -1.45 0.17 -13.76
N TYR A 54 -0.31 -0.38 -14.17
CA TYR A 54 0.99 0.30 -14.26
C TYR A 54 1.44 0.58 -15.70
N ASP A 55 0.53 0.41 -16.66
CA ASP A 55 0.78 0.67 -18.07
C ASP A 55 -0.13 1.78 -18.60
N GLY A 56 0.42 2.59 -19.52
CA GLY A 56 -0.33 3.53 -20.35
C GLY A 56 -1.19 4.56 -19.58
N PRO A 57 -2.36 4.96 -20.14
CA PRO A 57 -3.20 6.03 -19.58
C PRO A 57 -3.74 5.74 -18.16
N LEU A 58 -3.90 4.47 -17.80
CA LEU A 58 -4.35 4.09 -16.46
C LEU A 58 -3.28 4.44 -15.43
N TRP A 59 -2.02 4.15 -15.72
CA TRP A 59 -0.92 4.50 -14.83
C TRP A 59 -0.76 6.01 -14.68
N GLU A 60 -0.83 6.76 -15.78
CA GLU A 60 -0.81 8.24 -15.74
C GLU A 60 -1.94 8.80 -14.86
N THR A 61 -3.13 8.20 -14.93
CA THR A 61 -4.27 8.54 -14.08
C THR A 61 -3.97 8.26 -12.61
N GLN A 62 -3.35 7.12 -12.27
CA GLN A 62 -2.96 6.84 -10.88
C GLN A 62 -1.86 7.78 -10.39
N GLN A 63 -0.85 8.06 -11.20
CA GLN A 63 0.18 9.04 -10.87
C GLN A 63 -0.44 10.41 -10.54
N ASN A 64 -1.41 10.86 -11.34
CA ASN A 64 -2.11 12.12 -11.06
C ASN A 64 -2.85 12.09 -9.72
N ARG A 65 -3.55 10.99 -9.39
CA ARG A 65 -4.21 10.83 -8.08
C ARG A 65 -3.21 10.86 -6.92
N LEU A 66 -2.07 10.19 -7.08
CA LEU A 66 -1.01 10.17 -6.06
C LEU A 66 -0.36 11.56 -5.89
N ARG A 67 -0.16 12.32 -6.97
CA ARG A 67 0.27 13.74 -6.91
C ARG A 67 -0.74 14.59 -6.14
N THR A 68 -2.03 14.47 -6.48
CA THR A 68 -3.10 15.17 -5.78
C THR A 68 -3.12 14.83 -4.29
N PHE A 69 -2.92 13.56 -3.94
CA PHE A 69 -2.85 13.15 -2.53
C PHE A 69 -1.66 13.79 -1.80
N ARG A 70 -0.47 13.79 -2.40
CA ARG A 70 0.69 14.51 -1.86
C ARG A 70 0.40 16.00 -1.66
N ASP A 71 -0.17 16.67 -2.67
CA ASP A 71 -0.47 18.10 -2.59
C ASP A 71 -1.50 18.42 -1.52
N LEU A 72 -2.50 17.55 -1.35
CA LEU A 72 -3.49 17.69 -0.28
C LEU A 72 -2.82 17.63 1.10
N VAL A 73 -1.94 16.64 1.32
CA VAL A 73 -1.21 16.48 2.59
C VAL A 73 -0.33 17.70 2.85
N ALA A 74 0.46 18.12 1.85
CA ALA A 74 1.36 19.27 1.98
C ALA A 74 0.60 20.59 2.19
N GLY A 75 -0.52 20.79 1.49
CA GLY A 75 -1.37 21.97 1.61
C GLY A 75 -2.02 22.13 2.99
N HIS A 76 -2.13 21.04 3.75
CA HIS A 76 -2.59 21.05 5.15
C HIS A 76 -1.44 20.98 6.17
N GLY A 77 -0.19 21.26 5.73
CA GLY A 77 1.00 21.25 6.60
C GLY A 77 1.48 19.85 7.00
N GLY A 78 0.93 18.80 6.40
CA GLY A 78 1.34 17.42 6.63
C GLY A 78 2.62 17.05 5.87
N ARG A 79 3.26 15.96 6.31
CA ARG A 79 4.43 15.37 5.64
C ARG A 79 4.09 13.98 5.17
N LEU A 80 4.02 13.79 3.85
CA LEU A 80 3.74 12.49 3.27
C LEU A 80 5.01 11.62 3.27
N SER A 81 4.88 10.38 3.71
CA SER A 81 5.86 9.31 3.49
C SER A 81 5.12 8.04 3.10
N VAL A 82 5.72 7.23 2.24
CA VAL A 82 5.03 6.07 1.62
C VAL A 82 5.76 4.78 1.97
N VAL A 83 5.01 3.72 2.24
CA VAL A 83 5.55 2.37 2.46
C VAL A 83 4.88 1.41 1.48
N THR A 84 5.67 0.70 0.69
CA THR A 84 5.17 -0.27 -0.30
C THR A 84 5.35 -1.69 0.23
N PHE A 85 4.25 -2.42 0.40
CA PHE A 85 4.27 -3.84 0.73
C PHE A 85 4.32 -4.69 -0.55
N PRO A 86 5.13 -5.76 -0.61
CA PRO A 86 5.08 -6.70 -1.71
C PRO A 86 3.88 -7.63 -1.61
N PHE A 87 3.50 -8.25 -2.73
CA PHE A 87 2.56 -9.37 -2.73
C PHE A 87 3.22 -10.62 -2.15
N ILE A 88 3.05 -10.83 -0.85
CA ILE A 88 3.70 -11.90 -0.08
C ILE A 88 3.46 -13.30 -0.68
N HIS A 89 2.26 -13.56 -1.22
CA HIS A 89 1.92 -14.85 -1.80
C HIS A 89 2.73 -15.21 -3.05
N ALA A 90 3.35 -14.23 -3.71
CA ALA A 90 4.11 -14.40 -4.95
C ALA A 90 5.63 -14.25 -4.75
N LEU A 91 6.11 -14.08 -3.51
CA LEU A 91 7.55 -13.99 -3.25
C LEU A 91 8.27 -15.29 -3.64
N GLY A 92 9.48 -15.11 -4.14
CA GLY A 92 10.35 -16.16 -4.66
C GLY A 92 11.37 -15.58 -5.64
N PRO A 93 12.26 -16.41 -6.21
CA PRO A 93 13.29 -15.98 -7.16
C PRO A 93 12.72 -15.17 -8.33
N ASP A 94 11.56 -15.57 -8.84
CA ASP A 94 10.90 -14.97 -10.00
C ASP A 94 9.73 -14.05 -9.61
N TYR A 95 9.90 -13.24 -8.55
CA TYR A 95 8.85 -12.33 -8.07
C TYR A 95 8.32 -11.43 -9.21
N PRO A 96 7.08 -11.67 -9.69
CA PRO A 96 6.66 -11.18 -11.00
C PRO A 96 6.21 -9.71 -10.96
N TYR A 97 6.07 -9.15 -9.76
CA TYR A 97 5.62 -7.77 -9.53
C TYR A 97 6.76 -6.78 -9.30
N ARG A 98 8.02 -7.19 -9.53
CA ARG A 98 9.18 -6.30 -9.37
C ARG A 98 9.03 -4.98 -10.14
N PHE A 99 8.46 -5.03 -11.34
CA PHE A 99 8.21 -3.82 -12.15
C PHE A 99 7.37 -2.77 -11.40
N ALA A 100 6.37 -3.18 -10.62
CA ALA A 100 5.50 -2.26 -9.89
C ALA A 100 6.27 -1.53 -8.78
N HIS A 101 7.13 -2.27 -8.08
CA HIS A 101 8.05 -1.70 -7.09
C HIS A 101 8.98 -0.68 -7.72
N ASP A 102 9.62 -1.02 -8.83
CA ASP A 102 10.55 -0.12 -9.53
C ASP A 102 9.85 1.15 -10.03
N GLN A 103 8.63 1.02 -10.58
CA GLN A 103 7.84 2.16 -11.03
C GLN A 103 7.40 3.07 -9.88
N LEU A 104 6.91 2.50 -8.77
CA LEU A 104 6.52 3.27 -7.59
C LEU A 104 7.72 3.99 -6.97
N ASN A 105 8.84 3.30 -6.79
CA ASN A 105 10.05 3.88 -6.21
C ASN A 105 10.56 5.05 -7.05
N ARG A 106 10.59 4.90 -8.38
CA ARG A 106 10.95 5.99 -9.28
C ARG A 106 9.98 7.16 -9.17
N PHE A 107 8.68 6.89 -9.21
CA PHE A 107 7.65 7.92 -9.14
C PHE A 107 7.74 8.73 -7.83
N TRP A 108 7.87 8.07 -6.68
CA TRP A 108 8.00 8.76 -5.40
C TRP A 108 9.31 9.53 -5.27
N ALA A 109 10.42 9.00 -5.82
CA ALA A 109 11.69 9.71 -5.88
C ALA A 109 11.58 11.02 -6.71
N GLU A 110 10.96 10.96 -7.89
CA GLU A 110 10.75 12.13 -8.77
C GLU A 110 9.89 13.20 -8.10
N LEU A 111 8.91 12.80 -7.28
CA LEU A 111 8.09 13.73 -6.50
C LEU A 111 8.76 14.23 -5.21
N ASN A 112 10.00 13.81 -4.93
CA ASN A 112 10.71 14.07 -3.67
C ASN A 112 9.91 13.62 -2.43
N VAL A 113 9.12 12.55 -2.55
CA VAL A 113 8.39 11.96 -1.44
C VAL A 113 9.23 10.83 -0.84
N PRO A 114 9.55 10.88 0.47
CA PRO A 114 10.21 9.77 1.15
C PRO A 114 9.39 8.49 1.00
N HIS A 115 10.03 7.40 0.58
CA HIS A 115 9.39 6.12 0.40
C HIS A 115 10.27 4.97 0.89
N LEU A 116 9.64 3.91 1.39
CA LEU A 116 10.26 2.68 1.83
C LEU A 116 9.62 1.49 1.11
N ASP A 117 10.45 0.70 0.44
CA ASP A 117 10.01 -0.52 -0.23
C ASP A 117 10.38 -1.76 0.61
N LEU A 118 9.34 -2.43 1.13
CA LEU A 118 9.50 -3.61 1.97
C LEU A 118 9.80 -4.90 1.19
N LEU A 119 9.86 -4.87 -0.14
CA LEU A 119 10.28 -6.06 -0.90
C LEU A 119 11.65 -6.56 -0.46
N SER A 120 12.58 -5.64 -0.17
CA SER A 120 13.92 -5.97 0.31
C SER A 120 13.91 -6.72 1.66
N VAL A 121 12.93 -6.45 2.51
CA VAL A 121 12.76 -7.07 3.84
C VAL A 121 12.21 -8.50 3.70
N PHE A 122 11.33 -8.73 2.73
CA PHE A 122 10.58 -9.99 2.62
C PHE A 122 11.09 -10.97 1.56
N LYS A 123 11.81 -10.50 0.53
CA LYS A 123 12.12 -11.30 -0.67
C LYS A 123 12.84 -12.63 -0.41
N ASP A 124 13.63 -12.70 0.65
CA ASP A 124 14.45 -13.87 0.98
C ASP A 124 13.79 -14.78 2.04
N LEU A 125 12.55 -14.47 2.43
CA LEU A 125 11.79 -15.22 3.43
C LEU A 125 10.70 -16.07 2.77
N PRO A 126 10.43 -17.29 3.28
CA PRO A 126 9.41 -18.16 2.71
C PRO A 126 8.00 -17.57 2.93
N PRO A 127 7.14 -17.46 1.89
CA PRO A 127 5.79 -16.90 2.00
C PRO A 127 4.94 -17.53 3.11
N ALA A 128 5.10 -18.83 3.37
CA ALA A 128 4.35 -19.55 4.40
C ALA A 128 4.62 -19.04 5.82
N ARG A 129 5.78 -18.42 6.08
CA ARG A 129 6.10 -17.80 7.37
C ARG A 129 5.58 -16.38 7.50
N LEU A 130 5.21 -15.75 6.38
CA LEU A 130 4.85 -14.33 6.33
C LEU A 130 3.33 -14.10 6.21
N LYS A 131 2.56 -15.12 5.85
CA LYS A 131 1.11 -15.02 5.66
C LYS A 131 0.32 -15.47 6.89
N VAL A 132 -0.89 -14.95 7.04
CA VAL A 132 -1.83 -15.41 8.10
C VAL A 132 -2.06 -16.91 7.99
N ASN A 133 -2.36 -17.42 6.78
CA ASN A 133 -2.43 -18.86 6.50
C ASN A 133 -2.37 -19.13 4.98
N ARG A 134 -2.61 -20.38 4.55
CA ARG A 134 -2.55 -20.75 3.13
C ARG A 134 -3.69 -20.17 2.27
N PHE A 135 -4.78 -19.73 2.88
CA PHE A 135 -5.97 -19.17 2.23
C PHE A 135 -6.04 -17.65 2.33
N ASP A 136 -5.19 -17.05 3.17
CA ASP A 136 -5.13 -15.61 3.38
C ASP A 136 -3.71 -15.10 3.08
N ALA A 137 -3.60 -14.32 2.00
CA ALA A 137 -2.34 -13.79 1.50
C ALA A 137 -1.78 -12.61 2.30
N HIS A 138 -2.54 -12.10 3.28
CA HIS A 138 -2.14 -10.93 4.04
C HIS A 138 -0.98 -11.23 5.00
N PRO A 139 -0.16 -10.22 5.32
CA PRO A 139 0.92 -10.37 6.29
C PRO A 139 0.38 -10.85 7.65
N ASN A 140 1.07 -11.80 8.28
CA ASN A 140 0.79 -12.19 9.66
C ASN A 140 1.52 -11.27 10.66
N GLU A 141 1.34 -11.57 11.95
CA GLU A 141 2.02 -10.87 13.05
C GLU A 141 3.54 -10.79 12.85
N TYR A 142 4.19 -11.90 12.47
CA TYR A 142 5.64 -11.92 12.24
C TYR A 142 6.05 -10.99 11.09
N ALA A 143 5.32 -10.99 9.97
CA ALA A 143 5.57 -10.10 8.86
C ALA A 143 5.33 -8.62 9.23
N HIS A 144 4.29 -8.34 10.03
CA HIS A 144 4.04 -7.00 10.56
C HIS A 144 5.13 -6.53 11.53
N ALA A 145 5.69 -7.43 12.36
CA ALA A 145 6.81 -7.09 13.24
C ALA A 145 8.07 -6.68 12.45
N LEU A 146 8.38 -7.41 11.36
CA LEU A 146 9.48 -7.05 10.45
C LEU A 146 9.24 -5.72 9.73
N ALA A 147 8.02 -5.49 9.24
CA ALA A 147 7.64 -4.23 8.65
C ALA A 147 7.80 -3.08 9.64
N ASN A 148 7.28 -3.24 10.86
CA ASN A 148 7.34 -2.24 11.91
C ASN A 148 8.78 -1.85 12.26
N ALA A 149 9.66 -2.85 12.47
CA ALA A 149 11.07 -2.58 12.77
C ALA A 149 11.76 -1.74 11.67
N THR A 150 11.43 -1.99 10.41
CA THR A 150 11.99 -1.24 9.28
C THR A 150 11.36 0.16 9.15
N MET A 151 10.04 0.25 9.37
CA MET A 151 9.29 1.51 9.34
C MET A 151 9.71 2.45 10.46
N ASP A 152 9.93 1.95 11.68
CA ASP A 152 10.37 2.74 12.83
C ASP A 152 11.72 3.41 12.55
N GLN A 153 12.67 2.67 11.99
CA GLN A 153 13.97 3.22 11.57
C GLN A 153 13.80 4.29 10.50
N PHE A 154 12.98 4.02 9.49
CA PHE A 154 12.71 4.94 8.40
C PHE A 154 12.07 6.25 8.90
N LEU A 155 11.05 6.16 9.75
CA LEU A 155 10.35 7.33 10.30
C LEU A 155 11.23 8.15 11.24
N THR A 156 12.00 7.49 12.11
CA THR A 156 12.93 8.17 13.05
C THR A 156 13.95 9.02 12.29
N GLN A 157 14.59 8.44 11.28
CA GLN A 157 15.56 9.17 10.43
C GLN A 157 14.93 10.39 9.75
N ARG A 158 13.64 10.33 9.39
CA ARG A 158 12.93 11.46 8.75
C ARG A 158 12.57 12.54 9.74
N MET A 159 12.14 12.17 10.95
CA MET A 159 11.83 13.14 12.01
C MET A 159 13.08 13.91 12.46
N ASP A 160 14.22 13.21 12.60
CA ASP A 160 15.50 13.82 12.98
C ASP A 160 16.01 14.84 11.95
N VAL A 161 15.91 14.50 10.66
CA VAL A 161 16.29 15.43 9.57
C VAL A 161 15.41 16.68 9.58
N SER A 162 14.11 16.52 9.84
CA SER A 162 13.20 17.64 9.88
C SER A 162 13.47 18.58 11.07
N ALA A 163 13.72 18.02 12.26
CA ALA A 163 14.04 18.81 13.45
C ALA A 163 15.32 19.66 13.25
N ARG A 164 16.32 19.11 12.56
CA ARG A 164 17.57 19.83 12.23
C ARG A 164 17.34 20.95 11.20
N SER A 165 16.47 20.72 10.21
CA SER A 165 16.13 21.72 9.19
C SER A 165 15.39 22.93 9.79
N GLU A 166 14.51 22.71 10.76
CA GLU A 166 13.79 23.78 11.46
C GLU A 166 14.74 24.62 12.34
N ALA A 167 15.65 23.95 13.07
CA ALA A 167 16.63 24.62 13.91
C ALA A 167 17.61 25.50 13.11
N SER A 168 17.96 25.11 11.87
CA SER A 168 18.84 25.91 11.00
C SER A 168 18.12 27.08 10.31
N GLY A 169 16.79 27.04 10.17
CA GLY A 169 15.98 28.08 9.53
C GLY A 169 15.65 29.28 10.42
N SER A 170 15.66 29.11 11.75
CA SER A 170 15.33 30.16 12.72
C SER A 170 16.47 31.19 12.95
N GLY A 171 17.65 31.01 12.33
CA GLY A 171 18.84 31.82 12.59
C GLY A 171 19.07 33.02 11.67
N LYS A 172 18.18 33.31 10.71
CA LYS A 172 18.34 34.44 9.78
C LYS A 172 17.04 35.22 9.65
N ASN A 173 16.89 36.29 10.45
CA ASN A 173 16.37 37.61 10.05
C ASN A 173 16.13 38.49 11.29
N HIS A 174 17.06 39.38 11.56
CA HIS A 174 16.76 40.68 12.17
C HIS A 174 17.37 41.76 11.28
N PRO A 175 16.58 42.62 10.62
CA PRO A 175 17.10 43.81 10.00
C PRO A 175 17.47 44.79 11.12
N ALA A 176 18.73 45.22 11.15
CA ALA A 176 19.14 46.35 11.97
C ALA A 176 18.46 47.61 11.45
N ALA A 177 17.35 48.00 12.07
CA ALA A 177 16.76 49.31 11.90
C ALA A 177 17.66 50.34 12.60
N SER A 178 18.53 51.01 11.84
CA SER A 178 19.20 52.22 12.33
C SER A 178 18.23 53.39 12.21
N GLY A 179 17.65 53.78 13.35
CA GLY A 179 16.84 54.99 13.49
C GLY A 179 17.71 56.25 13.51
N ARG A 180 17.16 57.31 12.89
CA ARG A 180 17.64 58.69 12.83
C ARG A 180 17.76 59.36 14.22
N SER A 181 18.66 60.35 14.33
CA SER A 181 18.46 61.64 15.05
C SER A 181 19.76 62.46 14.98
N GLY A 182 19.85 63.55 14.22
CA GLY A 182 19.64 64.95 14.68
C GLY A 182 20.91 65.74 14.34
N GLY A 183 20.97 67.05 14.07
CA GLY A 183 20.03 68.15 14.01
C GLY A 183 20.85 69.42 13.64
N ILE A 184 20.16 70.41 13.06
CA ILE A 184 20.58 71.80 12.76
C ILE A 184 21.69 71.97 11.72
#